data_AF-A0A093WE43-F1
#
_entry.id   AF-A0A093WE43-F1
#
_cell.length_a   1.000
_cell.length_b   1.000
_cell.length_c   1.000
_cell.angle_alpha   90.00
_cell.angle_beta   90.00
_cell.angle_gamma   90.00
#
_symmetry.space_group_name_H-M   'P 1'
#
loop_
_entity.id
_entity.type
_entity.pdbx_description
1 polymer ?
#
loop_
_entity_poly.entity_id
_entity_poly.type
_entity_poly.pdbx_seq_one_letter_code
_entity_poly.pdbx_strand_id
1 'polypeptide(L)' 'MNLINSLKIGGKLVAIFRQDAVSYAVTYLKNNKNTYDKIRTFDASASLLINYKSKDPVFSF' A
#
# COMPACT_ATOMS: atom_id res chain seq x y z
N MET A 1 -11.64 -10.80 -14.47
CA MET A 1 -10.91 -11.43 -13.33
C MET A 1 -10.47 -10.32 -12.39
N ASN A 2 -10.86 -10.37 -11.11
CA ASN A 2 -10.60 -9.29 -10.17
C ASN A 2 -9.24 -9.54 -9.49
N LEU A 3 -8.25 -8.68 -9.75
CA LEU A 3 -6.84 -8.88 -9.31
C LEU A 3 -6.73 -9.05 -7.79
N ILE A 4 -7.58 -8.33 -7.05
CA ILE A 4 -7.68 -8.42 -5.58
C ILE A 4 -8.09 -9.82 -5.11
N ASN A 5 -8.93 -10.52 -5.86
CA ASN A 5 -9.33 -11.89 -5.48
C ASN A 5 -8.23 -12.92 -5.77
N SER A 6 -7.25 -12.55 -6.59
CA SER A 6 -6.17 -13.43 -7.06
C SER A 6 -5.00 -13.55 -6.05
N LEU A 7 -4.96 -12.67 -5.04
CA LEU A 7 -3.93 -12.72 -4.01
C LEU A 7 -4.09 -13.96 -3.12
N LYS A 8 -2.97 -14.60 -2.77
CA LYS A 8 -2.92 -15.71 -1.80
C LYS A 8 -3.15 -15.18 -0.37
N ILE A 9 -3.52 -16.06 0.56
CA ILE A 9 -3.54 -15.75 1.99
C ILE A 9 -2.13 -15.24 2.40
N GLY A 10 -2.10 -14.17 3.20
CA GLY A 10 -0.86 -13.45 3.55
C GLY A 10 -0.36 -12.49 2.45
N GLY A 11 -1.03 -12.45 1.30
CA GLY A 11 -0.76 -11.48 0.23
C GLY A 11 -1.01 -10.06 0.71
N LYS A 12 -0.12 -9.15 0.32
CA LYS A 12 -0.23 -7.72 0.65
C LYS A 12 -0.81 -6.95 -0.53
N LEU A 13 -1.76 -6.07 -0.24
CA LEU A 13 -2.33 -5.11 -1.18
C LEU A 13 -2.02 -3.71 -0.68
N VAL A 14 -1.40 -2.88 -1.50
CA VAL A 14 -1.20 -1.46 -1.20
C VAL A 14 -2.10 -0.66 -2.13
N ALA A 15 -2.99 0.15 -1.55
CA ALA A 15 -3.88 1.04 -2.28
C ALA A 15 -3.54 2.49 -1.96
N ILE A 16 -3.47 3.33 -2.99
CA ILE A 16 -3.27 4.77 -2.86
C ILE A 16 -4.62 5.44 -3.01
N PHE A 17 -5.01 6.22 -2.01
CA PHE A 17 -6.19 7.06 -2.04
C PHE A 17 -5.75 8.50 -2.20
N ARG A 18 -6.47 9.24 -3.03
CA ARG A 18 -6.27 10.68 -3.23
C ARG A 18 -7.59 11.38 -2.98
N GLN A 19 -7.57 12.36 -2.08
CA GLN A 19 -8.69 13.24 -1.81
C GLN A 19 -8.14 14.66 -1.75
N ASP A 20 -8.53 15.49 -2.71
CA ASP A 20 -8.03 16.86 -2.89
C ASP A 20 -6.49 16.91 -2.93
N ALA A 21 -5.88 17.70 -2.04
CA ALA A 21 -4.43 17.85 -1.89
C ALA A 21 -3.77 16.75 -1.02
N VAL A 22 -4.55 15.85 -0.43
CA VAL A 22 -4.04 14.79 0.44
C VAL A 22 -4.04 13.47 -0.31
N SER A 23 -2.91 12.79 -0.27
CA SER A 23 -2.79 11.41 -0.74
C SER A 23 -2.33 10.54 0.41
N TYR A 24 -2.85 9.33 0.53
CA TYR A 24 -2.41 8.37 1.54
C TYR A 24 -2.38 6.96 0.97
N ALA A 25 -1.38 6.18 1.36
CA ALA A 25 -1.26 4.77 1.00
C ALA A 25 -1.72 3.90 2.18
N VAL A 26 -2.62 2.95 1.92
CA VAL A 26 -3.07 1.98 2.91
C VAL A 26 -2.59 0.60 2.49
N THR A 27 -1.93 -0.10 3.42
CA THR A 27 -1.56 -1.49 3.24
C THR A 27 -2.59 -2.39 3.90
N TYR A 28 -3.03 -3.40 3.15
CA TYR A 28 -3.93 -4.44 3.58
C TYR A 28 -3.25 -5.81 3.49
N LEU A 29 -3.58 -6.70 4.42
CA LEU A 29 -3.13 -8.08 4.44
C LEU A 29 -4.33 -9.01 4.22
N LYS A 30 -4.23 -9.93 3.27
CA LYS A 30 -5.26 -10.94 3.06
C LYS A 30 -5.20 -11.98 4.19
N ASN A 31 -6.26 -12.08 4.97
CA ASN A 31 -6.32 -12.99 6.10
C ASN A 31 -6.88 -14.37 5.73
N ASN A 32 -6.91 -15.27 6.71
CA ASN A 32 -7.37 -16.65 6.54
C ASN A 32 -8.87 -16.78 6.22
N LYS A 33 -9.64 -15.69 6.40
CA LYS A 33 -11.07 -15.61 6.03
C LYS A 33 -11.26 -15.06 4.61
N ASN A 34 -10.19 -14.93 3.82
CA ASN A 34 -10.19 -14.31 2.49
C ASN A 34 -10.64 -12.83 2.51
N THR A 35 -10.59 -12.15 3.66
CA THR A 35 -10.84 -10.72 3.77
C THR A 35 -9.52 -9.95 3.96
N TYR A 36 -9.60 -8.62 4.02
CA TYR A 36 -8.44 -7.74 4.06
C TYR A 36 -8.39 -6.94 5.36
N ASP A 37 -7.37 -7.19 6.16
CA ASP A 37 -7.11 -6.43 7.37
C ASP A 37 -6.20 -5.25 7.06
N LYS A 38 -6.60 -4.04 7.45
CA LYS A 38 -5.79 -2.83 7.33
C LYS A 38 -4.67 -2.89 8.37
N ILE A 39 -3.42 -2.82 7.91
CA ILE A 39 -2.26 -2.94 8.79
C ILE A 39 -1.49 -1.63 8.96
N ARG A 40 -1.54 -0.73 7.97
CA ARG A 40 -0.82 0.55 8.05
C ARG A 40 -1.38 1.59 7.08
N THR A 41 -1.30 2.85 7.49
CA THR A 41 -1.53 4.03 6.64
C THR A 41 -0.26 4.85 6.59
N PHE A 42 0.09 5.35 5.41
CA PHE A 42 1.22 6.25 5.20
C PHE A 42 0.72 7.52 4.51
N ASP A 43 1.26 8.66 4.91
CA ASP A 43 1.08 9.90 4.17
C ASP A 43 1.82 9.78 2.82
N ALA A 44 1.08 9.98 1.74
CA ALA A 44 1.57 9.98 0.36
C ALA A 44 1.36 11.36 -0.31
N SER A 45 1.02 12.39 0.48
CA SER A 45 0.85 13.77 0.01
C SER A 45 2.18 14.43 -0.33
N ALA A 46 3.27 13.99 0.31
CA ALA A 46 4.61 14.38 -0.09
C ALA A 46 4.94 13.80 -1.48
N SER A 47 5.43 14.64 -2.38
CA SER A 47 6.17 14.19 -3.57
C SER A 47 7.51 13.59 -3.12
N LEU A 48 7.48 12.47 -2.42
CA LEU A 48 8.60 11.55 -2.47
C LEU A 48 8.53 10.97 -3.86
N LEU A 49 9.20 11.67 -4.79
CA LEU A 49 9.66 11.10 -6.05
C LEU A 49 10.12 9.70 -5.69
N ILE A 50 9.34 8.70 -6.11
CA ILE A 50 9.82 7.33 -6.20
C ILE A 50 10.95 7.47 -7.22
N ASN A 51 12.14 7.78 -6.73
CA ASN A 51 13.33 7.78 -7.53
C ASN A 51 13.55 6.31 -7.81
N TYR A 52 12.90 5.79 -8.85
CA TYR A 52 12.96 4.38 -9.23
C TYR A 52 14.40 3.95 -9.59
N LYS A 53 15.33 4.91 -9.68
CA LYS A 53 16.76 4.69 -9.84
C LYS A 53 17.53 4.58 -8.52
N SER A 54 16.93 4.81 -7.36
CA SER A 54 17.58 4.65 -6.07
C SER A 54 17.30 3.26 -5.51
N LYS A 55 18.36 2.45 -5.41
CA LYS A 55 18.35 1.21 -4.64
C LYS A 55 18.01 1.52 -3.18
N ASP A 56 17.17 0.65 -2.63
CA ASP A 56 16.64 0.57 -1.28
C ASP A 56 15.74 1.73 -0.79
N PRO A 57 14.51 1.41 -0.33
CA PRO A 57 13.66 2.41 0.30
C PRO A 57 14.27 2.81 1.65
N VAL A 58 14.76 4.04 1.73
CA VAL A 58 15.25 4.63 2.97
C VAL A 58 14.03 4.98 3.84
N PHE A 59 13.66 4.06 4.74
CA PHE A 59 12.79 4.38 5.86
C PHE A 59 13.66 4.63 7.09
N SER A 60 13.65 5.85 7.63
CA SER A 60 14.17 6.15 8.98
C SER A 60 13.00 6.16 9.98
N PHE A 61 13.18 5.45 11.09
CA PHE A 61 12.20 5.25 12.16
C PHE A 61 12.11 6.45 13.10
#